data_AF-A0A2R7YWS5-F1
#
_entry.id   AF-A0A2R7YWS5-F1
#
_cell.length_a   1.000
_cell.length_b   1.000
_cell.length_c   1.000
_cell.angle_alpha   90.00
_cell.angle_beta   90.00
_cell.angle_gamma   90.00
#
_symmetry.space_group_name_H-M   'P 1'
#
loop_
_entity.id
_entity.type
_entity.pdbx_description
1 polymer ?
#
loop_
_entity_poly.entity_id
_entity_poly.type
_entity_poly.pdbx_seq_one_letter_code
_entity_poly.pdbx_strand_id
1 'polypeptide(L)'
;MEPDELVEELRAMRHGAGSPSFGDIAIGVSRVRRERGLTPEQARVGRTTVYDAFRLGRIRLDLELVADIVRALGGSEERALDLSTPGGRVVAPEVQSEGVPVEAGISWRFVAGVLVGCVVLNLAGRVLVDALALPVYLDMVGTAVTAIVLGPWWGALVGLSTNVVGAAPSGPESIPFALVNVAGALAWGYGARRWSLTRSIPRFFVLNVLVALTCSVVAVPILVLLDGGFNGHGTDQVTEAVLALSHSLWASVTVSNVLTSISDKLIAGFVALTVIEGLPRRLRAWAPDDWMGGPQEAPPAVRARSGTPDPV
;
A
#
# COMPACT_ATOMS: atom_id res chain seq x y z
N MET A 1 22.02 -15.56 -28.24
CA MET A 1 22.12 -15.28 -26.80
C MET A 1 20.86 -15.82 -26.17
N GLU A 2 21.00 -16.73 -25.23
CA GLU A 2 19.86 -17.25 -24.50
C GLU A 2 19.25 -16.13 -23.64
N PRO A 3 17.91 -16.05 -23.48
CA PRO A 3 17.26 -15.01 -22.69
C PRO A 3 17.84 -14.86 -21.27
N ASP A 4 18.23 -15.98 -20.66
CA ASP A 4 18.80 -16.00 -19.31
C ASP A 4 20.23 -15.42 -19.28
N GLU A 5 21.01 -15.53 -20.36
CA GLU A 5 22.34 -14.89 -20.46
C GLU A 5 22.22 -13.36 -20.48
N LEU A 6 21.23 -12.83 -21.21
CA LEU A 6 20.96 -11.39 -21.27
C LEU A 6 20.51 -10.83 -19.91
N VAL A 7 19.71 -11.59 -19.16
CA VAL A 7 19.28 -11.21 -17.82
C VAL A 7 20.47 -11.16 -16.86
N GLU A 8 21.37 -12.14 -16.92
CA GLU A 8 22.60 -12.12 -16.11
C GLU A 8 23.54 -10.97 -16.51
N GLU A 9 23.66 -10.65 -17.81
CA GLU A 9 24.41 -9.49 -18.29
C GLU A 9 23.83 -8.18 -17.72
N LEU A 10 22.50 -8.02 -17.74
CA LEU A 10 21.82 -6.86 -17.15
C LEU A 10 22.03 -6.76 -15.63
N ARG A 11 21.98 -7.89 -14.91
CA ARG A 11 22.25 -7.92 -13.47
C ARG A 11 23.68 -7.50 -13.16
N ALA A 12 24.65 -7.96 -13.93
CA ALA A 12 26.05 -7.56 -13.81
C ALA A 12 26.23 -6.05 -14.09
N MET A 13 25.61 -5.52 -15.15
CA MET A 13 25.62 -4.08 -15.46
C MET A 13 24.99 -3.25 -14.33
N ARG A 14 23.84 -3.68 -13.80
CA ARG A 14 23.19 -3.00 -12.68
C ARG A 14 24.10 -2.99 -11.45
N HIS A 15 24.79 -4.10 -11.18
CA HIS A 15 25.74 -4.15 -10.08
C HIS A 15 26.91 -3.17 -10.30
N GLY A 16 27.49 -3.16 -11.50
CA GLY A 16 28.57 -2.24 -11.89
C GLY A 16 28.16 -0.75 -11.82
N ALA A 17 26.89 -0.44 -12.05
CA ALA A 17 26.33 0.91 -11.94
C ALA A 17 25.99 1.34 -10.50
N GLY A 18 26.42 0.60 -9.48
CA GLY A 18 26.14 0.92 -8.07
C GLY A 18 24.80 0.39 -7.56
N SER A 19 24.22 -0.62 -8.23
CA SER A 19 22.96 -1.28 -7.84
C SER A 19 21.74 -0.35 -7.67
N PRO A 20 21.45 0.56 -8.63
CA PRO A 20 20.32 1.47 -8.55
C PRO A 20 18.98 0.74 -8.37
N SER A 21 17.99 1.41 -7.78
CA SER A 21 16.66 0.83 -7.64
C SER A 21 15.97 0.71 -9.02
N PHE A 22 15.02 -0.22 -9.17
CA PHE A 22 14.26 -0.33 -10.41
C PHE A 22 13.44 0.93 -10.73
N GLY A 23 13.12 1.75 -9.71
CA GLY A 23 12.50 3.07 -9.91
C GLY A 23 13.47 4.06 -10.54
N ASP A 24 14.72 4.07 -10.09
CA ASP A 24 15.77 4.94 -10.64
C ASP A 24 16.11 4.55 -12.07
N ILE A 25 16.16 3.25 -12.37
CA ILE A 25 16.34 2.73 -13.73
C ILE A 25 15.17 3.15 -14.63
N ALA A 26 13.92 3.06 -14.15
CA ALA A 26 12.75 3.51 -14.92
C ALA A 26 12.78 5.02 -15.23
N ILE A 27 13.24 5.84 -14.28
CA ILE A 27 13.47 7.28 -14.48
C ILE A 27 14.58 7.49 -15.54
N GLY A 28 15.68 6.74 -15.45
CA GLY A 28 16.78 6.77 -16.40
C GLY A 28 16.34 6.41 -17.83
N VAL A 29 15.60 5.32 -18.00
CA VAL A 29 15.01 4.90 -19.28
C VAL A 29 14.08 5.98 -19.83
N SER A 30 13.22 6.55 -19.00
CA SER A 30 12.30 7.62 -19.42
C SER A 30 13.04 8.91 -19.81
N ARG A 31 14.24 9.15 -19.28
CA ARG A 31 15.12 10.25 -19.70
C ARG A 31 15.76 9.93 -21.06
N VAL A 32 16.33 8.75 -21.24
CA VAL A 32 16.91 8.28 -22.52
C VAL A 32 15.90 8.38 -23.67
N ARG A 33 14.66 7.96 -23.46
CA ARG A 33 13.60 8.06 -24.47
C ARG A 33 13.24 9.50 -24.85
N ARG A 34 13.25 10.43 -23.90
CA ARG A 34 13.02 11.86 -24.17
C ARG A 34 14.17 12.49 -24.94
N GLU A 35 15.41 12.14 -24.60
CA GLU A 35 16.60 12.57 -25.33
C GLU A 35 16.58 12.08 -26.79
N ARG A 36 15.93 10.94 -27.05
CA ARG A 36 15.65 10.39 -28.39
C ARG A 36 14.43 11.00 -29.09
N GLY A 37 13.74 11.97 -28.48
CA GLY A 37 12.64 12.73 -29.10
C GLY A 37 11.23 12.18 -28.86
N LEU A 38 11.05 11.20 -27.98
CA LEU A 38 9.71 10.72 -27.61
C LEU A 38 8.96 11.75 -26.76
N THR A 39 7.64 11.84 -26.90
CA THR A 39 6.82 12.72 -26.05
C THR A 39 6.87 12.26 -24.58
N PRO A 40 6.58 13.14 -23.60
CA PRO A 40 6.60 12.76 -22.18
C PRO A 40 5.73 11.56 -21.82
N GLU A 41 4.63 11.35 -22.54
CA GLU A 41 3.74 10.20 -22.36
C GLU A 41 4.34 8.92 -22.92
N GLN A 42 4.92 8.97 -24.13
CA GLN A 42 5.55 7.83 -24.80
C GLN A 42 6.86 7.41 -24.13
N ALA A 43 7.58 8.35 -23.52
CA ALA A 43 8.83 8.08 -22.84
C ALA A 43 8.65 7.40 -21.48
N ARG A 44 7.46 7.44 -20.89
CA ARG A 44 7.24 6.98 -19.51
C ARG A 44 7.27 5.45 -19.43
N VAL A 45 8.16 4.93 -18.58
CA VAL A 45 8.25 3.48 -18.28
C VAL A 45 7.93 3.20 -16.81
N GLY A 46 7.20 2.11 -16.56
CA GLY A 46 6.83 1.67 -15.22
C GLY A 46 7.96 0.88 -14.53
N ARG A 47 8.06 1.02 -13.20
CA ARG A 47 9.00 0.24 -12.37
C ARG A 47 8.86 -1.26 -12.58
N THR A 48 7.63 -1.76 -12.67
CA THR A 48 7.34 -3.19 -12.83
C THR A 48 7.86 -3.69 -14.18
N THR A 49 7.65 -2.92 -15.25
CA THR A 49 8.17 -3.22 -16.59
C THR A 49 9.69 -3.35 -16.60
N VAL A 50 10.40 -2.46 -15.89
CA VAL A 50 11.85 -2.58 -15.72
C VAL A 50 12.21 -3.79 -14.87
N TYR A 51 11.51 -4.04 -13.77
CA TYR A 51 11.77 -5.20 -12.91
C TYR A 51 11.61 -6.54 -13.66
N ASP A 52 10.61 -6.65 -14.52
CA ASP A 52 10.35 -7.86 -15.30
C ASP A 52 11.49 -8.18 -16.27
N ALA A 53 12.20 -7.17 -16.80
CA ALA A 53 13.38 -7.37 -17.63
C ALA A 53 14.57 -8.04 -16.92
N PHE A 54 14.53 -8.16 -15.57
CA PHE A 54 15.59 -8.80 -14.76
C PHE A 54 15.19 -10.18 -14.21
N ARG A 55 14.06 -10.76 -14.63
CA ARG A 55 13.57 -12.07 -14.15
C ARG A 55 14.03 -13.20 -15.06
N LEU A 56 14.53 -14.28 -14.44
CA LEU A 56 14.87 -15.54 -15.12
C LEU A 56 13.59 -16.39 -15.34
N GLY A 57 13.53 -17.15 -16.45
CA GLY A 57 12.63 -18.30 -16.57
C GLY A 57 11.24 -18.16 -17.25
N ARG A 58 10.97 -17.18 -18.12
CA ARG A 58 10.11 -17.23 -19.36
C ARG A 58 9.56 -15.84 -19.81
N ILE A 59 9.26 -15.77 -21.12
CA ILE A 59 8.46 -14.82 -21.96
C ILE A 59 9.27 -13.64 -22.55
N ARG A 60 9.12 -13.46 -23.88
CA ARG A 60 9.81 -12.50 -24.78
C ARG A 60 10.26 -11.20 -24.09
N LEU A 61 11.58 -10.99 -24.03
CA LEU A 61 12.18 -9.71 -23.63
C LEU A 61 11.97 -8.68 -24.75
N ASP A 62 11.41 -7.52 -24.41
CA ASP A 62 11.37 -6.36 -25.29
C ASP A 62 12.81 -5.84 -25.44
N LEU A 63 13.44 -6.16 -26.57
CA LEU A 63 14.83 -5.80 -26.83
C LEU A 63 15.05 -4.28 -26.92
N GLU A 64 14.01 -3.51 -27.28
CA GLU A 64 14.09 -2.06 -27.30
C GLU A 64 14.12 -1.49 -25.87
N LEU A 65 13.29 -2.05 -24.99
CA LEU A 65 13.36 -1.74 -23.55
C LEU A 65 14.70 -2.15 -22.95
N VAL A 66 15.22 -3.34 -23.29
CA VAL A 66 16.52 -3.79 -22.78
C VAL A 66 17.63 -2.85 -23.24
N ALA A 67 17.63 -2.44 -24.50
CA ALA A 67 18.58 -1.45 -25.01
C ALA A 67 18.50 -0.11 -24.26
N ASP A 68 17.29 0.37 -23.95
CA ASP A 68 17.12 1.57 -23.15
C ASP A 68 17.62 1.39 -21.70
N ILE A 69 17.46 0.21 -21.10
CA ILE A 69 18.00 -0.12 -19.77
C ILE A 69 19.53 -0.10 -19.81
N VAL A 70 20.15 -0.68 -20.84
CA VAL A 70 21.60 -0.64 -21.04
C VAL A 70 22.10 0.80 -21.08
N ARG A 71 21.45 1.67 -21.86
CA ARG A 71 21.78 3.12 -21.92
C ARG A 71 21.61 3.79 -20.55
N ALA A 72 20.51 3.51 -19.86
CA ALA A 72 20.23 4.10 -18.54
C ALA A 72 21.25 3.68 -17.47
N LEU A 73 21.83 2.48 -17.59
CA LEU A 73 22.87 1.95 -16.71
C LEU A 73 24.29 2.37 -17.13
N GLY A 74 24.44 3.17 -18.20
CA GLY A 74 25.73 3.63 -18.69
C GLY A 74 26.50 2.62 -19.55
N GLY A 75 25.82 1.60 -20.09
CA GLY A 75 26.39 0.66 -21.06
C GLY A 75 26.70 1.32 -22.40
N SER A 76 27.49 0.65 -23.25
CA SER A 76 27.92 1.20 -24.53
C SER A 76 26.76 1.33 -25.52
N GLU A 77 26.75 2.43 -26.29
CA GLU A 77 25.73 2.68 -27.32
C GLU A 77 25.76 1.60 -28.41
N GLU A 78 26.94 1.05 -28.71
CA GLU A 78 27.11 -0.07 -29.64
C GLU A 78 26.34 -1.32 -29.20
N ARG A 79 26.38 -1.66 -27.90
CA ARG A 79 25.65 -2.80 -27.35
C ARG A 79 24.15 -2.57 -27.36
N ALA A 80 23.71 -1.36 -27.04
CA ALA A 80 22.30 -0.99 -27.10
C ALA A 80 21.74 -1.04 -28.53
N LEU A 81 22.53 -0.65 -29.53
CA LEU A 81 22.18 -0.76 -30.95
C LEU A 81 22.09 -2.21 -31.41
N ASP A 82 23.06 -3.05 -31.04
CA ASP A 82 23.05 -4.50 -31.36
C ASP A 82 21.76 -5.18 -30.87
N LEU A 83 21.35 -4.89 -29.64
CA LEU A 83 20.08 -5.37 -29.07
C LEU A 83 18.85 -4.85 -29.82
N SER A 84 18.88 -3.62 -30.32
CA SER A 84 17.76 -2.97 -31.01
C SER A 84 17.65 -3.35 -32.50
N THR A 85 18.61 -4.09 -33.05
CA THR A 85 18.66 -4.39 -34.49
C THR A 85 17.74 -5.56 -34.84
N PRO A 86 16.80 -5.42 -35.80
CA PRO A 86 15.93 -6.52 -36.23
C PRO A 86 16.77 -7.63 -36.88
N GLY A 87 17.03 -8.73 -36.15
CA GLY A 87 17.90 -9.80 -36.64
C GLY A 87 18.73 -10.54 -35.58
N GLY A 88 18.74 -10.05 -34.32
CA GLY A 88 19.24 -10.82 -33.18
C GLY A 88 18.44 -12.11 -33.01
N ARG A 89 18.91 -13.21 -33.60
CA ARG A 89 18.25 -14.52 -33.60
C ARG A 89 18.07 -15.03 -32.17
N VAL A 90 16.83 -14.95 -31.68
CA VAL A 90 16.19 -16.03 -30.92
C VAL A 90 15.07 -16.53 -31.81
N VAL A 91 15.17 -17.78 -32.28
CA VAL A 91 14.12 -18.41 -33.08
C VAL A 91 12.90 -18.56 -32.17
N ALA A 92 11.88 -17.73 -32.40
CA ALA A 92 10.59 -17.91 -31.75
C ALA A 92 9.91 -19.14 -32.37
N PRO A 93 9.39 -20.10 -31.59
CA PRO A 93 8.41 -21.04 -32.10
C PRO A 93 7.18 -20.23 -32.56
N GLU A 94 6.65 -20.58 -33.73
CA GLU A 94 5.40 -20.02 -34.24
C GLU A 94 4.26 -20.51 -33.36
N VAL A 95 3.75 -19.62 -32.51
CA VAL A 95 2.62 -19.91 -31.63
C VAL A 95 1.36 -19.37 -32.31
N GLN A 96 0.50 -20.31 -32.72
CA GLN A 96 -0.92 -20.05 -32.96
C GLN A 96 -1.47 -19.28 -31.77
N SER A 97 -2.17 -18.18 -32.03
CA SER A 97 -2.72 -17.28 -31.02
C SER A 97 -3.80 -17.95 -30.17
N GLU A 98 -3.40 -18.80 -29.23
CA GLU A 98 -4.18 -19.02 -28.02
C GLU A 98 -3.94 -17.81 -27.13
N GLY A 99 -5.00 -17.02 -26.94
CA GLY A 99 -4.95 -15.79 -26.15
C GLY A 99 -4.31 -16.05 -24.80
N VAL A 100 -3.16 -15.42 -24.55
CA VAL A 100 -2.60 -15.28 -23.22
C VAL A 100 -3.72 -14.74 -22.34
N PRO A 101 -4.10 -15.40 -21.22
CA PRO A 101 -5.11 -14.87 -20.34
C PRO A 101 -4.64 -13.48 -19.90
N VAL A 102 -5.41 -12.45 -20.27
CA VAL A 102 -5.28 -11.11 -19.73
C VAL A 102 -5.11 -11.27 -18.22
N GLU A 103 -4.03 -10.73 -17.66
CA GLU A 103 -3.76 -10.77 -16.21
C GLU A 103 -5.07 -10.54 -15.48
N ALA A 104 -5.54 -11.55 -14.75
CA ALA A 104 -6.86 -11.50 -14.13
C ALA A 104 -6.84 -10.38 -13.08
N GLY A 105 -7.30 -9.19 -13.48
CA GLY A 105 -7.46 -8.05 -12.61
C GLY A 105 -8.29 -8.44 -11.38
N ILE A 106 -8.03 -7.81 -10.24
CA ILE A 106 -8.78 -8.06 -9.01
C ILE A 106 -10.26 -7.87 -9.34
N SER A 107 -11.05 -8.94 -9.25
CA SER A 107 -12.49 -8.88 -9.53
C SER A 107 -13.16 -7.84 -8.64
N TRP A 108 -14.03 -7.00 -9.20
CA TRP A 108 -14.78 -6.01 -8.42
C TRP A 108 -15.60 -6.65 -7.30
N ARG A 109 -16.04 -7.91 -7.48
CA ARG A 109 -16.76 -8.69 -6.45
C ARG A 109 -15.89 -8.94 -5.23
N PHE A 110 -14.61 -9.19 -5.46
CA PHE A 110 -13.63 -9.34 -4.39
C PHE A 110 -13.44 -8.02 -3.65
N VAL A 111 -13.26 -6.90 -4.38
CA VAL A 111 -13.15 -5.57 -3.78
C VAL A 111 -14.39 -5.25 -2.94
N ALA A 112 -15.59 -5.44 -3.49
CA ALA A 112 -16.84 -5.24 -2.76
C ALA A 112 -16.92 -6.11 -1.49
N GLY A 113 -16.49 -7.38 -1.56
CA GLY A 113 -16.41 -8.27 -0.40
C GLY A 113 -15.48 -7.75 0.69
N VAL A 114 -14.31 -7.20 0.33
CA VAL A 114 -13.39 -6.57 1.29
C VAL A 114 -14.02 -5.34 1.94
N LEU A 115 -14.67 -4.46 1.16
CA LEU A 115 -15.31 -3.26 1.68
C LEU A 115 -16.42 -3.62 2.69
N VAL A 116 -17.29 -4.56 2.33
CA VAL A 116 -18.37 -5.04 3.22
C VAL A 116 -17.79 -5.66 4.48
N GLY A 117 -16.77 -6.53 4.35
CA GLY A 117 -16.10 -7.13 5.50
C GLY A 117 -15.47 -6.09 6.44
N CYS A 118 -14.89 -5.02 5.90
CA CYS A 118 -14.32 -3.94 6.68
C CYS A 118 -15.37 -3.10 7.41
N VAL A 119 -16.53 -2.85 6.79
CA VAL A 119 -17.66 -2.20 7.47
C VAL A 119 -18.17 -3.08 8.61
N VAL A 120 -18.36 -4.38 8.37
CA VAL A 120 -18.77 -5.34 9.42
C VAL A 120 -17.77 -5.36 10.57
N LEU A 121 -16.46 -5.37 10.28
CA LEU A 121 -15.41 -5.32 11.28
C LEU A 121 -15.50 -4.07 12.16
N ASN A 122 -15.72 -2.90 11.55
CA ASN A 122 -15.89 -1.65 12.30
C ASN A 122 -17.14 -1.68 13.19
N LEU A 123 -18.27 -2.17 12.67
CA LEU A 123 -19.51 -2.30 13.45
C LEU A 123 -19.34 -3.29 14.61
N ALA A 124 -18.61 -4.39 14.40
CA ALA A 124 -18.29 -5.33 15.48
C ALA A 124 -17.39 -4.69 16.55
N GLY A 125 -16.39 -3.90 16.13
CA GLY A 125 -15.54 -3.13 17.05
C GLY A 125 -16.36 -2.17 17.91
N ARG A 126 -17.31 -1.45 17.29
CA ARG A 126 -18.24 -0.56 18.00
C ARG A 126 -19.08 -1.31 19.03
N VAL A 127 -19.74 -2.40 18.63
CA VAL A 127 -20.57 -3.21 19.54
C VAL A 127 -19.76 -3.72 20.73
N LEU A 128 -18.50 -4.13 20.50
CA LEU A 128 -17.60 -4.56 21.57
C LEU A 128 -17.28 -3.43 22.55
N VAL A 129 -16.99 -2.24 22.04
CA VAL A 129 -16.73 -1.04 22.85
C VAL A 129 -17.94 -0.69 23.70
N ASP A 130 -19.13 -0.67 23.09
CA ASP A 130 -20.38 -0.33 23.78
C ASP A 130 -20.71 -1.36 24.87
N ALA A 131 -20.51 -2.65 24.59
CA ALA A 131 -20.76 -3.73 25.54
C ALA A 131 -19.80 -3.72 26.75
N LEU A 132 -18.57 -3.25 26.56
CA LEU A 132 -17.52 -3.23 27.59
C LEU A 132 -17.29 -1.84 28.20
N ALA A 133 -18.02 -0.81 27.74
CA ALA A 133 -17.85 0.59 28.13
C ALA A 133 -16.39 1.09 28.02
N LEU A 134 -15.69 0.72 26.95
CA LEU A 134 -14.28 1.08 26.77
C LEU A 134 -14.13 2.57 26.43
N PRO A 135 -13.07 3.26 26.89
CA PRO A 135 -12.77 4.65 26.53
C PRO A 135 -12.05 4.78 25.18
N VAL A 136 -12.45 3.99 24.19
CA VAL A 136 -11.97 3.96 22.79
C VAL A 136 -13.16 3.67 21.85
N TYR A 137 -12.98 3.66 20.53
CA TYR A 137 -14.09 3.50 19.56
C TYR A 137 -13.99 2.21 18.73
N LEU A 138 -12.78 1.82 18.33
CA LEU A 138 -12.46 0.63 17.53
C LEU A 138 -13.26 0.46 16.23
N ASP A 139 -13.93 1.52 15.76
CA ASP A 139 -14.81 1.55 14.59
C ASP A 139 -14.11 2.04 13.33
N MET A 140 -12.78 2.01 13.33
CA MET A 140 -11.93 2.45 12.22
C MET A 140 -10.89 1.40 11.78
N VAL A 141 -10.94 0.17 12.30
CA VAL A 141 -10.00 -0.89 11.92
C VAL A 141 -10.11 -1.22 10.43
N GLY A 142 -11.31 -1.55 9.95
CA GLY A 142 -11.60 -1.80 8.54
C GLY A 142 -11.37 -0.55 7.67
N THR A 143 -11.62 0.64 8.21
CA THR A 143 -11.28 1.92 7.56
C THR A 143 -9.78 2.01 7.29
N ALA A 144 -8.94 1.71 8.29
CA ALA A 144 -7.49 1.70 8.17
C ALA A 144 -7.01 0.62 7.18
N VAL A 145 -7.51 -0.62 7.30
CA VAL A 145 -7.20 -1.72 6.36
C VAL A 145 -7.45 -1.27 4.93
N THR A 146 -8.64 -0.74 4.67
CA THR A 146 -9.06 -0.34 3.32
C THR A 146 -8.28 0.88 2.81
N ALA A 147 -8.07 1.89 3.66
CA ALA A 147 -7.32 3.09 3.31
C ALA A 147 -5.88 2.77 2.90
N ILE A 148 -5.25 1.87 3.64
CA ILE A 148 -3.87 1.44 3.43
C ILE A 148 -3.80 0.54 2.17
N VAL A 149 -4.65 -0.49 2.07
CA VAL A 149 -4.60 -1.50 0.99
C VAL A 149 -5.14 -0.98 -0.34
N LEU A 150 -6.34 -0.42 -0.35
CA LEU A 150 -7.05 -0.03 -1.58
C LEU A 150 -6.88 1.46 -1.90
N GLY A 151 -6.74 2.29 -0.86
CA GLY A 151 -6.40 3.71 -0.98
C GLY A 151 -7.32 4.63 -0.20
N PRO A 152 -6.95 5.92 -0.08
CA PRO A 152 -7.60 6.87 0.82
C PRO A 152 -9.12 6.98 0.59
N TRP A 153 -9.56 7.02 -0.67
CA TRP A 153 -10.98 7.16 -1.00
C TRP A 153 -11.80 5.89 -0.77
N TRP A 154 -11.20 4.70 -0.91
CA TRP A 154 -11.85 3.44 -0.55
C TRP A 154 -12.01 3.33 0.97
N GLY A 155 -10.98 3.74 1.72
CA GLY A 155 -11.09 3.87 3.18
C GLY A 155 -12.17 4.88 3.58
N ALA A 156 -12.23 6.04 2.92
CA ALA A 156 -13.25 7.04 3.19
C ALA A 156 -14.66 6.51 2.94
N LEU A 157 -14.86 5.73 1.88
CA LEU A 157 -16.13 5.05 1.61
C LEU A 157 -16.51 4.08 2.73
N VAL A 158 -15.57 3.27 3.23
CA VAL A 158 -15.80 2.35 4.36
C VAL A 158 -16.12 3.11 5.64
N GLY A 159 -15.36 4.17 5.95
CA GLY A 159 -15.60 5.00 7.14
C GLY A 159 -16.97 5.69 7.10
N LEU A 160 -17.30 6.32 5.97
CA LEU A 160 -18.62 6.91 5.75
C LEU A 160 -19.75 5.88 5.92
N SER A 161 -19.60 4.72 5.27
CA SER A 161 -20.59 3.64 5.33
C SER A 161 -20.75 3.10 6.76
N THR A 162 -19.66 2.97 7.51
CA THR A 162 -19.67 2.55 8.92
C THR A 162 -20.54 3.48 9.76
N ASN A 163 -20.36 4.80 9.64
CA ASN A 163 -21.12 5.75 10.44
C ASN A 163 -22.58 5.88 10.01
N VAL A 164 -22.89 5.74 8.71
CA VAL A 164 -24.27 5.76 8.21
C VAL A 164 -25.02 4.48 8.60
N VAL A 165 -24.42 3.30 8.40
CA VAL A 165 -25.03 2.03 8.79
C VAL A 165 -25.11 1.92 10.32
N GLY A 166 -24.07 2.40 11.02
CA GLY A 166 -24.02 2.44 12.48
C GLY A 166 -25.06 3.37 13.12
N ALA A 167 -25.71 4.24 12.34
CA ALA A 167 -26.79 5.08 12.86
C ALA A 167 -28.05 4.29 13.20
N ALA A 168 -28.26 3.13 12.56
CA ALA A 168 -29.40 2.27 12.85
C ALA A 168 -29.34 1.62 14.26
N PRO A 169 -28.22 1.00 14.69
CA PRO A 169 -28.11 0.45 16.04
C PRO A 169 -27.73 1.49 17.12
N SER A 170 -26.93 2.51 16.78
CA SER A 170 -26.32 3.43 17.75
C SER A 170 -26.89 4.84 17.73
N GLY A 171 -27.95 5.10 16.95
CA GLY A 171 -28.60 6.40 16.86
C GLY A 171 -27.97 7.37 15.83
N PRO A 172 -28.73 8.41 15.42
CA PRO A 172 -28.31 9.36 14.39
C PRO A 172 -27.08 10.20 14.76
N GLU A 173 -26.73 10.28 16.05
CA GLU A 173 -25.52 10.90 16.59
C GLU A 173 -24.24 10.34 15.97
N SER A 174 -24.25 9.15 15.38
CA SER A 174 -23.08 8.60 14.69
C SER A 174 -22.78 9.27 13.35
N ILE A 175 -23.76 9.93 12.71
CA ILE A 175 -23.65 10.45 11.34
C ILE A 175 -22.60 11.57 11.22
N PRO A 176 -22.58 12.60 12.10
CA PRO A 176 -21.53 13.64 12.05
C PRO A 176 -20.11 13.08 12.13
N PHE A 177 -19.90 12.01 12.91
CA PHE A 177 -18.59 11.35 13.05
C PHE A 177 -18.14 10.60 11.79
N ALA A 178 -18.99 10.47 10.76
CA ALA A 178 -18.54 10.03 9.44
C ALA A 178 -17.40 10.91 8.89
N LEU A 179 -17.43 12.21 9.18
CA LEU A 179 -16.37 13.14 8.78
C LEU A 179 -15.03 12.80 9.44
N VAL A 180 -15.06 12.38 10.71
CA VAL A 180 -13.88 11.92 11.45
C VAL A 180 -13.32 10.65 10.81
N ASN A 181 -14.21 9.71 10.46
CA ASN A 181 -13.84 8.46 9.81
C ASN A 181 -13.20 8.70 8.43
N VAL A 182 -13.78 9.60 7.63
CA VAL A 182 -13.22 10.04 6.35
C VAL A 182 -11.86 10.70 6.54
N ALA A 183 -11.73 11.65 7.47
CA ALA A 183 -10.46 12.35 7.72
C ALA A 183 -9.34 11.37 8.11
N GLY A 184 -9.65 10.41 8.99
CA GLY A 184 -8.70 9.35 9.36
C GLY A 184 -8.32 8.44 8.19
N ALA A 185 -9.28 8.07 7.35
CA ALA A 185 -9.02 7.28 6.14
C ALA A 185 -8.09 8.00 5.16
N LEU A 186 -8.29 9.30 4.93
CA LEU A 186 -7.43 10.10 4.08
C LEU A 186 -6.01 10.18 4.68
N ALA A 187 -5.89 10.41 5.99
CA ALA A 187 -4.60 10.45 6.69
C ALA A 187 -3.84 9.12 6.58
N TRP A 188 -4.48 7.99 6.85
CA TRP A 188 -3.86 6.66 6.68
C TRP A 188 -3.49 6.39 5.23
N GLY A 189 -4.42 6.60 4.28
CA GLY A 189 -4.22 6.25 2.89
C GLY A 189 -3.13 7.09 2.21
N TYR A 190 -3.11 8.40 2.44
CA TYR A 190 -2.03 9.26 1.93
C TYR A 190 -0.72 9.06 2.71
N GLY A 191 -0.78 8.81 4.01
CA GLY A 191 0.41 8.47 4.80
C GLY A 191 1.10 7.20 4.34
N ALA A 192 0.33 6.18 3.99
CA ALA A 192 0.85 4.95 3.40
C ALA A 192 1.45 5.18 2.00
N ARG A 193 0.74 5.90 1.12
CA ARG A 193 1.10 5.99 -0.31
C ARG A 193 2.09 7.10 -0.67
N ARG A 194 1.92 8.29 -0.10
CA ARG A 194 2.72 9.48 -0.46
C ARG A 194 3.96 9.61 0.41
N TRP A 195 3.84 9.29 1.69
CA TRP A 195 4.93 9.48 2.67
C TRP A 195 5.58 8.18 3.12
N SER A 196 5.11 7.03 2.64
CA SER A 196 5.68 5.71 2.97
C SER A 196 5.79 5.46 4.48
N LEU A 197 4.85 6.00 5.27
CA LEU A 197 4.91 5.92 6.73
C LEU A 197 4.55 4.54 7.28
N THR A 198 4.15 3.61 6.43
CA THR A 198 3.94 2.20 6.80
C THR A 198 5.24 1.39 6.76
N ARG A 199 6.38 1.92 6.29
CA ARG A 199 7.59 1.11 6.07
C ARG A 199 8.30 0.58 7.33
N SER A 200 7.97 1.06 8.52
CA SER A 200 8.58 0.57 9.77
C SER A 200 7.69 0.88 10.96
N ILE A 201 7.84 0.11 12.05
CA ILE A 201 7.05 0.27 13.28
C ILE A 201 7.07 1.72 13.81
N PRO A 202 8.23 2.42 13.93
CA PRO A 202 8.23 3.80 14.40
C PRO A 202 7.49 4.78 13.47
N ARG A 203 7.61 4.60 12.15
CA ARG A 203 6.90 5.45 11.18
C ARG A 203 5.40 5.18 11.22
N PHE A 204 5.01 3.93 11.42
CA PHE A 204 3.61 3.54 11.54
C PHE A 204 3.00 4.04 12.85
N PHE A 205 3.76 4.01 13.95
CA PHE A 205 3.38 4.66 15.20
C PHE A 205 3.13 6.16 14.98
N VAL A 206 4.06 6.87 14.33
CA VAL A 206 3.89 8.29 13.99
C VAL A 206 2.67 8.52 13.11
N LEU A 207 2.43 7.66 12.11
CA LEU A 207 1.24 7.75 11.26
C LEU A 207 -0.04 7.67 12.09
N ASN A 208 -0.16 6.73 13.02
CA ASN A 208 -1.34 6.59 13.86
C ASN A 208 -1.54 7.79 14.80
N VAL A 209 -0.45 8.37 15.34
CA VAL A 209 -0.54 9.63 16.10
C VAL A 209 -1.03 10.78 15.22
N LEU A 210 -0.51 10.93 13.99
CA LEU A 210 -0.97 11.96 13.06
C LEU A 210 -2.44 11.77 12.67
N VAL A 211 -2.87 10.52 12.47
CA VAL A 211 -4.27 10.17 12.19
C VAL A 211 -5.14 10.54 13.38
N ALA A 212 -4.72 10.24 14.61
CA ALA A 212 -5.44 10.59 15.83
C ALA A 212 -5.64 12.11 15.96
N LEU A 213 -4.57 12.89 15.74
CA LEU A 213 -4.64 14.35 15.77
C LEU A 213 -5.56 14.89 14.67
N THR A 214 -5.47 14.33 13.46
CA THR A 214 -6.35 14.70 12.34
C THR A 214 -7.82 14.41 12.66
N CYS A 215 -8.10 13.25 13.25
CA CYS A 215 -9.43 12.89 13.71
C CYS A 215 -9.91 13.85 14.80
N SER A 216 -9.05 14.22 15.76
CA SER A 216 -9.39 15.07 16.89
C SER A 216 -9.73 16.50 16.47
N VAL A 217 -9.01 17.06 15.49
CA VAL A 217 -9.31 18.38 14.91
C VAL A 217 -10.72 18.43 14.33
N VAL A 218 -11.21 17.31 13.78
CA VAL A 218 -12.58 17.21 13.24
C VAL A 218 -13.59 16.87 14.34
N ALA A 219 -13.24 15.98 15.27
CA ALA A 219 -14.15 15.48 16.30
C ALA A 219 -14.48 16.51 17.38
N VAL A 220 -13.50 17.29 17.83
CA VAL A 220 -13.69 18.24 18.95
C VAL A 220 -14.76 19.30 18.64
N PRO A 221 -14.76 19.98 17.48
CA PRO A 221 -15.85 20.90 17.14
C PRO A 221 -17.21 20.23 17.07
N ILE A 222 -17.29 19.01 16.54
CA ILE A 222 -18.54 18.23 16.46
C ILE A 222 -19.08 17.99 17.87
N LEU A 223 -18.24 17.45 18.76
CA LEU A 223 -18.60 17.16 20.16
C LEU A 223 -19.08 18.40 20.91
N VAL A 224 -18.36 19.51 20.82
CA VAL A 224 -18.71 20.71 21.59
C VAL A 224 -19.96 21.39 21.04
N LEU A 225 -20.11 21.47 19.71
CA LEU A 225 -21.17 22.25 19.09
C LEU A 225 -22.49 21.48 18.94
N LEU A 226 -22.45 20.16 18.78
CA LEU A 226 -23.65 19.35 18.61
C LEU A 226 -24.09 18.66 19.91
N ASP A 227 -23.13 18.21 20.72
CA ASP A 227 -23.40 17.36 21.89
C ASP A 227 -23.07 18.07 23.23
N GLY A 228 -22.69 19.36 23.20
CA GLY A 228 -22.33 20.10 24.41
C GLY A 228 -21.08 19.55 25.12
N GLY A 229 -20.27 18.74 24.42
CA GLY A 229 -19.04 18.12 24.91
C GLY A 229 -19.18 16.74 25.55
N PHE A 230 -20.40 16.19 25.62
CA PHE A 230 -20.69 14.87 26.19
C PHE A 230 -21.64 14.10 25.27
N ASN A 231 -21.25 12.91 24.83
CA ASN A 231 -22.01 12.14 23.84
C ASN A 231 -22.39 10.73 24.32
N GLY A 232 -22.34 10.48 25.63
CA GLY A 232 -22.73 9.21 26.25
C GLY A 232 -21.70 8.08 26.08
N HIS A 233 -20.52 8.37 25.53
CA HIS A 233 -19.46 7.39 25.35
C HIS A 233 -18.51 7.32 26.56
N GLY A 234 -17.73 6.23 26.66
CA GLY A 234 -16.76 6.03 27.74
C GLY A 234 -15.70 7.14 27.88
N THR A 235 -15.54 8.00 26.87
CA THR A 235 -14.68 9.17 26.91
C THR A 235 -15.21 10.30 27.81
N ASP A 236 -16.51 10.32 28.10
CA ASP A 236 -17.16 11.36 28.92
C ASP A 236 -16.63 11.39 30.34
N GLN A 237 -16.28 10.23 30.92
CA GLN A 237 -15.66 10.13 32.24
C GLN A 237 -14.30 10.85 32.28
N VAL A 238 -13.53 10.76 31.20
CA VAL A 238 -12.25 11.47 31.06
C VAL A 238 -12.50 12.97 30.90
N THR A 239 -13.48 13.35 30.09
CA THR A 239 -13.88 14.76 29.90
C THR A 239 -14.32 15.39 31.23
N GLU A 240 -15.14 14.70 32.02
CA GLU A 240 -15.63 15.17 33.31
C GLU A 240 -14.48 15.39 34.31
N ALA A 241 -13.56 14.42 34.41
CA ALA A 241 -12.39 14.54 35.27
C ALA A 241 -11.49 15.73 34.90
N VAL A 242 -11.28 15.98 33.59
CA VAL A 242 -10.50 17.13 33.12
C VAL A 242 -11.26 18.44 33.31
N LEU A 243 -12.59 18.43 33.18
CA LEU A 243 -13.44 19.61 33.36
C LEU A 243 -13.43 20.09 34.81
N ALA A 244 -13.44 19.17 35.78
CA ALA A 244 -13.31 19.49 37.20
C ALA A 244 -12.02 20.24 37.54
N LEU A 245 -10.96 20.06 36.75
CA LEU A 245 -9.65 20.70 36.95
C LEU A 245 -9.45 21.96 36.10
N SER A 246 -9.92 21.94 34.85
CA SER A 246 -9.63 22.99 33.87
C SER A 246 -10.65 24.12 33.82
N HIS A 247 -11.89 23.86 34.29
CA HIS A 247 -13.05 24.76 34.18
C HIS A 247 -13.36 25.25 32.74
N SER A 248 -12.81 24.60 31.72
CA SER A 248 -13.01 24.94 30.31
C SER A 248 -13.48 23.72 29.55
N LEU A 249 -14.69 23.80 29.00
CA LEU A 249 -15.29 22.71 28.22
C LEU A 249 -14.43 22.36 27.00
N TRP A 250 -14.04 23.37 26.22
CA TRP A 250 -13.22 23.18 25.02
C TRP A 250 -11.87 22.53 25.34
N ALA A 251 -11.20 22.96 26.41
CA ALA A 251 -9.94 22.37 26.83
C ALA A 251 -10.13 20.91 27.27
N SER A 252 -11.19 20.64 28.03
CA SER A 252 -11.49 19.30 28.56
C SER A 252 -11.78 18.30 27.45
N VAL A 253 -12.68 18.66 26.53
CA VAL A 253 -13.03 17.84 25.36
C VAL A 253 -11.81 17.64 24.46
N THR A 254 -10.98 18.67 24.27
CA THR A 254 -9.76 18.53 23.46
C THR A 254 -8.79 17.53 24.07
N VAL A 255 -8.52 17.65 25.37
CA VAL A 255 -7.57 16.76 26.06
C VAL A 255 -8.08 15.33 26.09
N SER A 256 -9.34 15.12 26.48
CA SER A 256 -9.93 13.78 26.54
C SER A 256 -10.01 13.15 25.16
N ASN A 257 -10.43 13.89 24.14
CA ASN A 257 -10.54 13.39 22.76
C ASN A 257 -9.17 13.06 22.17
N VAL A 258 -8.15 13.91 22.34
CA VAL A 258 -6.80 13.62 21.83
C VAL A 258 -6.22 12.37 22.50
N LEU A 259 -6.34 12.24 23.82
CA LEU A 259 -5.81 11.08 24.57
C LEU A 259 -6.47 9.77 24.12
N THR A 260 -7.80 9.77 24.02
CA THR A 260 -8.59 8.61 23.64
C THR A 260 -8.41 8.28 22.16
N SER A 261 -8.34 9.30 21.29
CA SER A 261 -8.07 9.14 19.85
C SER A 261 -6.67 8.58 19.58
N ILE A 262 -5.63 9.01 20.31
CA ILE A 262 -4.30 8.43 20.16
C ILE A 262 -4.32 6.94 20.51
N SER A 263 -4.92 6.59 21.65
CA SER A 263 -5.04 5.20 22.10
C SER A 263 -5.81 4.36 21.08
N ASP A 264 -6.95 4.86 20.63
CA ASP A 264 -7.81 4.21 19.65
C ASP A 264 -7.11 3.97 18.31
N LYS A 265 -6.43 4.99 17.75
CA LYS A 265 -5.80 4.88 16.43
C LYS A 265 -4.53 4.03 16.46
N LEU A 266 -3.83 3.99 17.58
CA LEU A 266 -2.75 3.03 17.78
C LEU A 266 -3.30 1.60 17.76
N ILE A 267 -4.32 1.30 18.58
CA ILE A 267 -4.92 -0.04 18.61
C ILE A 267 -5.48 -0.40 17.23
N ALA A 268 -6.34 0.44 16.66
CA ALA A 268 -6.98 0.17 15.38
C ALA A 268 -5.97 0.03 14.23
N GLY A 269 -4.93 0.87 14.21
CA GLY A 269 -3.86 0.79 13.22
C GLY A 269 -3.06 -0.51 13.32
N PHE A 270 -2.64 -0.92 14.52
CA PHE A 270 -1.88 -2.16 14.68
C PHE A 270 -2.74 -3.41 14.46
N VAL A 271 -4.02 -3.40 14.82
CA VAL A 271 -4.96 -4.47 14.45
C VAL A 271 -5.18 -4.49 12.93
N ALA A 272 -5.29 -3.34 12.28
CA ALA A 272 -5.38 -3.29 10.83
C ALA A 272 -4.13 -3.88 10.17
N LEU A 273 -2.94 -3.65 10.74
CA LEU A 273 -1.71 -4.24 10.24
C LEU A 273 -1.74 -5.77 10.29
N THR A 274 -2.15 -6.37 11.41
CA THR A 274 -2.25 -7.85 11.51
C THR A 274 -3.28 -8.42 10.53
N VAL A 275 -4.39 -7.72 10.29
CA VAL A 275 -5.36 -8.10 9.26
C VAL A 275 -4.74 -8.04 7.86
N ILE A 276 -3.98 -6.99 7.54
CA ILE A 276 -3.29 -6.85 6.25
C ILE A 276 -2.26 -7.98 6.05
N GLU A 277 -1.56 -8.37 7.12
CA GLU A 277 -0.64 -9.50 7.14
C GLU A 277 -1.31 -10.88 6.98
N GLY A 278 -2.65 -10.95 7.03
CA GLY A 278 -3.42 -12.13 6.64
C GLY A 278 -3.83 -12.16 5.16
N LEU A 279 -3.76 -11.03 4.44
CA LEU A 279 -4.30 -10.93 3.07
C LEU A 279 -3.43 -11.60 2.00
N PRO A 280 -3.98 -12.14 0.90
CA PRO A 280 -3.18 -12.68 -0.21
C PRO A 280 -2.16 -11.68 -0.77
N ARG A 281 -0.94 -12.14 -1.11
CA ARG A 281 0.17 -11.30 -1.64
C ARG A 281 -0.24 -10.40 -2.81
N ARG A 282 -1.17 -10.84 -3.66
CA ARG A 282 -1.74 -10.04 -4.77
C ARG A 282 -2.38 -8.71 -4.33
N LEU A 283 -2.90 -8.61 -3.11
CA LEU A 283 -3.45 -7.36 -2.54
C LEU A 283 -2.40 -6.52 -1.83
N ARG A 284 -1.24 -7.12 -1.55
CA ARG A 284 -0.06 -6.50 -0.95
C ARG A 284 0.96 -6.02 -2.00
N ALA A 285 0.60 -5.93 -3.28
CA ALA A 285 1.56 -5.55 -4.34
C ALA A 285 2.25 -4.18 -4.12
N TRP A 286 1.74 -3.36 -3.20
CA TRP A 286 2.32 -2.09 -2.75
C TRP A 286 3.00 -2.17 -1.37
N ALA A 287 2.82 -3.26 -0.61
CA ALA A 287 3.46 -3.47 0.68
C ALA A 287 4.92 -3.89 0.47
N PRO A 288 5.89 -3.28 1.18
CA PRO A 288 7.27 -3.74 1.17
C PRO A 288 7.36 -5.23 1.50
N ASP A 289 8.23 -5.97 0.82
CA ASP A 289 8.33 -7.43 0.96
C ASP A 289 8.83 -7.89 2.36
N ASP A 290 9.29 -6.96 3.23
CA ASP A 290 10.22 -7.32 4.32
C ASP A 290 9.82 -6.77 5.71
N TRP A 291 8.54 -6.83 6.10
CA TRP A 291 8.10 -6.28 7.41
C TRP A 291 8.64 -7.02 8.64
N MET A 292 9.05 -8.28 8.50
CA MET A 292 9.51 -9.13 9.60
C MET A 292 10.81 -9.87 9.29
N GLY A 293 11.72 -9.26 8.51
CA GLY A 293 13.11 -9.74 8.37
C GLY A 293 13.25 -11.27 8.18
N GLY A 294 12.29 -11.90 7.50
CA GLY A 294 12.35 -13.33 7.25
C GLY A 294 13.57 -13.56 6.37
N PRO A 295 14.44 -14.55 6.68
CA PRO A 295 15.60 -14.82 5.85
C PRO A 295 15.13 -14.97 4.41
N GLN A 296 15.73 -14.16 3.55
CA GLN A 296 15.51 -14.20 2.12
C GLN A 296 15.99 -15.58 1.69
N GLU A 297 15.07 -16.54 1.58
CA GLU A 297 15.41 -17.88 1.09
C GLU A 297 16.01 -17.69 -0.30
N ALA A 298 17.33 -17.92 -0.37
CA ALA A 298 18.04 -17.92 -1.63
C ALA A 298 17.29 -18.87 -2.58
N PRO A 299 17.03 -18.46 -3.83
CA PRO A 299 16.40 -19.35 -4.79
C PRO A 299 17.18 -20.67 -4.83
N PRO A 300 16.49 -21.82 -4.83
CA PRO A 300 17.15 -23.12 -4.76
C PRO A 300 18.20 -23.21 -5.86
N ALA A 301 19.44 -23.47 -5.46
CA ALA A 301 20.55 -23.61 -6.39
C ALA A 301 20.17 -24.63 -7.45
N VAL A 302 20.05 -24.18 -8.70
CA VAL A 302 19.84 -25.06 -9.85
C VAL A 302 21.06 -25.97 -9.90
N ARG A 303 20.90 -27.22 -9.42
CA ARG A 303 21.94 -28.24 -9.59
C ARG A 303 22.10 -28.45 -11.09
N ALA A 304 23.20 -27.95 -11.64
CA ALA A 304 23.64 -28.29 -12.98
C ALA A 304 23.68 -29.81 -13.06
N ARG A 305 22.83 -30.40 -13.91
CA ARG A 305 22.96 -31.80 -14.27
C ARG A 305 24.25 -31.90 -15.08
N SER A 306 25.32 -32.35 -14.45
CA SER A 306 26.53 -32.79 -15.12
C SER A 306 26.18 -34.06 -15.91
N GLY A 307 25.66 -33.89 -17.12
CA GLY A 307 25.58 -34.96 -18.10
C GLY A 307 26.97 -35.22 -18.64
N THR A 308 27.69 -36.18 -18.06
CA THR A 308 28.76 -36.87 -18.78
C THR A 308 28.12 -37.70 -19.89
N PRO A 309 28.58 -37.60 -21.15
CA PRO A 309 28.15 -38.53 -22.19
C PRO A 309 28.76 -39.90 -21.87
N ASP A 310 27.93 -40.94 -21.85
CA ASP A 310 28.40 -42.33 -21.82
C ASP A 310 29.23 -42.62 -23.08
N PRO A 311 30.39 -43.27 -22.96
CA PRO A 311 31.16 -43.70 -24.12
C PRO A 311 30.59 -45.01 -24.69
N VAL A 312 30.13 -44.90 -25.94
CA VAL A 312 29.94 -45.91 -27.02
C VAL A 312 29.16 -47.18 -26.69
#